data_AF-A0A800LYX6-F1
#
_entry.id   AF-A0A800LYX6-F1
#
_cell.length_a   1.000
_cell.length_b   1.000
_cell.length_c   1.000
_cell.angle_alpha   90.00
_cell.angle_beta   90.00
_cell.angle_gamma   90.00
#
_symmetry.space_group_name_H-M   'P 1'
#
loop_
_entity.id
_entity.type
_entity.pdbx_description
1 polymer ?
#
loop_
_entity_poly.entity_id
_entity_poly.type
_entity_poly.pdbx_seq_one_letter_code
_entity_poly.pdbx_strand_id
1 'polypeptide(L)'
;DLKKSKRKYKKILFKELQKIPHCKVWKKNNIPERFHFNNNNTGEFLLLADEGWLITTQSAMDEDEFTLGGMHGYDPQLPNMHGIFYALGADIKSNLQIPAFENIHIYPMICNLLDIEPYSGKKDSPEGEIQILNHILIEKNE
;
A
#
# COMPACT_ATOMS: atom_id res chain seq x y z
N ASP A 1 18.27 15.17 28.35
CA ASP A 1 16.96 15.08 29.03
C ASP A 1 15.81 15.20 28.01
N LEU A 2 15.40 14.07 27.43
CA LEU A 2 14.46 13.96 26.29
C LEU A 2 13.00 14.35 26.60
N LYS A 3 12.78 15.09 27.70
CA LYS A 3 11.45 15.45 28.21
C LYS A 3 11.19 16.95 28.35
N LYS A 4 12.13 17.84 27.97
CA LYS A 4 11.87 19.29 28.05
C LYS A 4 11.13 19.80 26.79
N SER A 5 9.79 19.70 26.88
CA SER A 5 8.77 20.13 25.90
C SER A 5 8.61 19.22 24.67
N LYS A 6 7.82 18.14 24.82
CA LYS A 6 7.42 17.21 23.74
C LYS A 6 6.99 17.94 22.46
N ARG A 7 6.31 19.08 22.57
CA ARG A 7 5.83 19.86 21.42
C ARG A 7 6.95 20.58 20.67
N LYS A 8 7.91 21.18 21.40
CA LYS A 8 9.10 21.82 20.79
C LYS A 8 9.98 20.75 20.13
N TYR A 9 10.17 19.61 20.80
CA TYR A 9 10.92 18.48 20.27
C TYR A 9 10.28 17.91 19.00
N LYS A 10 8.97 17.66 18.98
CA LYS A 10 8.25 17.17 17.80
C LYS A 10 8.36 18.11 16.59
N LYS A 11 8.33 19.43 16.83
CA LYS A 11 8.51 20.44 15.76
C LYS A 11 9.94 20.46 15.22
N ILE A 12 10.94 20.34 16.08
CA ILE A 12 12.35 20.25 15.67
C ILE A 12 12.58 18.94 14.92
N LEU A 13 12.15 17.80 15.47
CA LEU A 13 12.30 16.48 14.85
C LEU A 13 11.71 16.47 13.44
N PHE A 14 10.48 16.95 13.25
CA PHE A 14 9.89 16.99 11.91
C PHE A 14 10.74 17.81 10.91
N LYS A 15 11.27 18.96 11.34
CA LYS A 15 12.16 19.77 10.50
C LYS A 15 13.47 19.06 10.17
N GLU A 16 14.03 18.29 11.09
CA GLU A 16 15.24 17.51 10.84
C GLU A 16 14.97 16.32 9.90
N LEU A 17 13.85 15.61 10.10
CA LEU A 17 13.44 14.52 9.21
C LEU A 17 13.24 15.00 7.76
N GLN A 18 12.70 16.21 7.56
CA GLN A 18 12.53 16.81 6.24
C GLN A 18 13.85 17.13 5.52
N LYS A 19 15.00 17.11 6.21
CA LYS A 19 16.31 17.34 5.59
C LYS A 19 16.95 16.05 5.07
N ILE A 20 16.38 14.88 5.38
CA ILE A 20 16.90 13.60 4.90
C ILE A 20 16.71 13.56 3.37
N PRO A 21 17.79 13.44 2.58
CA PRO A 21 17.66 13.38 1.13
C PRO A 21 16.97 12.08 0.72
N HIS A 22 16.29 12.10 -0.44
CA HIS A 22 15.61 10.93 -1.02
C HIS A 22 14.58 10.28 -0.08
N CYS A 23 13.96 11.08 0.77
CA CYS A 23 12.96 10.65 1.73
C CYS A 23 11.85 11.69 1.82
N LYS A 24 10.61 11.25 1.64
CA LYS A 24 9.41 12.05 1.89
C LYS A 24 8.92 11.78 3.30
N VAL A 25 8.52 12.84 4.00
CA VAL A 25 8.10 12.77 5.40
C VAL A 25 6.76 13.46 5.60
N TRP A 26 5.82 12.73 6.18
CA TRP A 26 4.51 13.26 6.57
C TRP A 26 4.26 13.06 8.06
N LYS A 27 3.54 13.99 8.68
CA LYS A 27 2.85 13.72 9.95
C LYS A 27 1.64 12.85 9.66
N LYS A 28 1.22 12.03 10.62
CA LYS A 28 0.02 11.17 10.52
C LYS A 28 -1.18 11.85 9.83
N ASN A 29 -1.56 13.04 10.28
CA ASN A 29 -2.72 13.79 9.76
C ASN A 29 -2.49 14.43 8.38
N ASN A 30 -1.29 14.29 7.82
CA ASN A 30 -0.90 14.82 6.52
C ASN A 30 -0.40 13.72 5.58
N ILE A 31 -0.48 12.45 5.98
CA ILE A 31 -0.22 11.32 5.07
C ILE A 31 -1.26 11.41 3.94
N PRO A 32 -0.83 11.36 2.66
CA PRO A 32 -1.74 11.41 1.53
C PRO A 32 -2.85 10.37 1.65
N GLU A 33 -4.10 10.80 1.49
CA GLU A 33 -5.29 9.94 1.62
C GLU A 33 -5.24 8.76 0.64
N ARG A 34 -4.70 8.99 -0.57
CA ARG A 34 -4.51 7.96 -1.61
C ARG A 34 -3.68 6.73 -1.17
N PHE A 35 -2.97 6.79 -0.06
CA PHE A 35 -2.24 5.63 0.44
C PHE A 35 -3.13 4.67 1.22
N HIS A 36 -4.34 5.07 1.64
CA HIS A 36 -5.22 4.28 2.50
C HIS A 36 -4.49 3.68 3.74
N PHE A 37 -3.49 4.40 4.24
CA PHE A 37 -2.50 3.87 5.21
C PHE A 37 -2.83 4.19 6.68
N ASN A 38 -3.64 5.22 6.92
CA ASN A 38 -3.90 5.74 8.26
C ASN A 38 -4.87 4.85 9.06
N ASN A 39 -4.41 4.29 10.17
CA ASN A 39 -5.17 3.49 11.10
C ASN A 39 -4.74 3.74 12.57
N ASN A 40 -5.27 2.95 13.51
CA ASN A 40 -4.99 3.10 14.95
C ASN A 40 -3.51 2.86 15.30
N ASN A 41 -2.81 2.02 14.54
CA ASN A 41 -1.40 1.68 14.73
C ASN A 41 -0.44 2.56 13.92
N THR A 42 -0.94 3.45 13.04
CA THR A 42 -0.07 4.37 12.30
C THR A 42 0.68 5.30 13.26
N GLY A 43 2.00 5.33 13.11
CA GLY A 43 2.90 6.16 13.90
C GLY A 43 2.69 7.66 13.71
N GLU A 44 3.42 8.49 14.47
CA GLU A 44 3.27 9.95 14.39
C GLU A 44 3.75 10.53 13.06
N PHE A 45 4.70 9.85 12.42
CA PHE A 45 5.31 10.22 11.15
C PHE A 45 5.38 9.00 10.23
N LEU A 46 5.23 9.24 8.94
CA LEU A 46 5.58 8.29 7.87
C LEU A 46 6.81 8.85 7.16
N LEU A 47 7.86 8.04 7.07
CA LEU A 47 9.00 8.28 6.21
C LEU A 47 8.88 7.29 5.05
N LEU A 48 8.96 7.78 3.82
CA LEU A 48 8.95 6.96 2.62
C LEU A 48 10.18 7.31 1.80
N ALA A 49 11.07 6.34 1.62
CA ALA A 49 12.21 6.47 0.72
C ALA A 49 11.71 6.67 -0.72
N ASP A 50 12.41 7.48 -1.50
CA ASP A 50 12.25 7.46 -2.95
C ASP A 50 12.72 6.09 -3.51
N GLU A 51 12.19 5.68 -4.66
CA GLU A 51 12.54 4.40 -5.29
C GLU A 51 14.06 4.26 -5.48
N GLY A 52 14.60 3.08 -5.14
CA GLY A 52 16.03 2.79 -5.19
C GLY A 52 16.82 3.22 -3.94
N TRP A 53 16.20 3.92 -3.00
CA TRP A 53 16.80 4.26 -1.70
C TRP A 53 16.32 3.32 -0.59
N LEU A 54 17.12 3.20 0.47
CA LEU A 54 16.80 2.44 1.68
C LEU A 54 17.01 3.32 2.91
N ILE A 55 16.03 3.29 3.83
CA ILE A 55 16.18 3.88 5.17
C ILE A 55 16.58 2.75 6.12
N THR A 56 17.75 2.88 6.74
CA THR A 56 18.26 1.92 7.73
C THR A 56 18.95 2.65 8.88
N THR A 57 19.31 1.94 9.94
CA THR A 57 20.11 2.48 11.06
C THR A 57 21.59 2.22 10.83
N GLN A 58 22.45 3.03 11.46
CA GLN A 58 23.89 2.82 11.42
C GLN A 58 24.28 1.44 11.95
N SER A 59 23.65 0.99 13.05
CA SER A 59 23.90 -0.34 13.61
C SER A 59 23.64 -1.46 12.61
N ALA A 60 22.57 -1.36 11.82
CA ALA A 60 22.24 -2.37 10.81
C ALA A 60 23.22 -2.35 9.62
N MET A 61 23.89 -1.22 9.35
CA MET A 61 24.97 -1.16 8.36
C MET A 61 26.30 -1.69 8.88
N ASP A 62 26.53 -1.63 10.20
CA ASP A 62 27.77 -2.10 10.82
C ASP A 62 27.75 -3.61 11.08
N GLU A 63 26.56 -4.21 11.23
CA GLU A 63 26.35 -5.64 11.51
C GLU A 63 26.50 -6.54 10.27
N ASP A 64 26.13 -6.06 9.08
CA ASP A 64 26.12 -6.84 7.83
C ASP A 64 26.77 -6.09 6.66
N GLU A 65 27.48 -6.81 5.80
CA GLU A 65 27.94 -6.26 4.52
C GLU A 65 26.74 -5.92 3.63
N PHE A 66 26.60 -4.64 3.27
CA PHE A 66 25.43 -4.14 2.53
C PHE A 66 25.36 -4.73 1.11
N THR A 67 24.65 -5.84 0.96
CA THR A 67 24.51 -6.61 -0.28
C THR A 67 23.05 -6.70 -0.72
N LEU A 68 22.42 -5.54 -0.94
CA LEU A 68 21.01 -5.48 -1.35
C LEU A 68 20.88 -5.51 -2.89
N GLY A 69 20.27 -6.59 -3.42
CA GLY A 69 20.00 -6.74 -4.86
C GLY A 69 18.66 -6.16 -5.33
N GLY A 70 17.75 -5.85 -4.42
CA GLY A 70 16.43 -5.30 -4.71
C GLY A 70 15.61 -5.05 -3.44
N MET A 71 14.61 -4.19 -3.52
CA MET A 71 13.74 -3.83 -2.40
C MET A 71 12.34 -3.41 -2.90
N HIS A 72 11.37 -3.37 -1.98
CA HIS A 72 9.99 -2.99 -2.25
C HIS A 72 9.37 -2.23 -1.07
N GLY A 73 8.10 -1.82 -1.18
CA GLY A 73 7.43 -1.02 -0.14
C GLY A 73 7.55 0.48 -0.35
N TYR A 74 7.91 0.89 -1.57
CA TYR A 74 7.85 2.26 -2.04
C TYR A 74 6.40 2.70 -2.31
N ASP A 75 6.24 3.84 -2.96
CA ASP A 75 4.93 4.34 -3.40
C ASP A 75 4.24 3.32 -4.33
N PRO A 76 3.02 2.83 -3.99
CA PRO A 76 2.33 1.82 -4.80
C PRO A 76 1.95 2.27 -6.21
N GLN A 77 2.00 3.59 -6.50
CA GLN A 77 1.78 4.09 -7.86
C GLN A 77 3.00 3.91 -8.79
N LEU A 78 4.14 3.49 -8.25
CA LEU A 78 5.32 3.20 -9.06
C LEU A 78 5.12 1.87 -9.81
N PRO A 79 5.34 1.81 -11.14
CA PRO A 79 5.18 0.59 -11.91
C PRO A 79 5.97 -0.62 -11.38
N ASN A 80 7.15 -0.41 -10.77
CA ASN A 80 7.95 -1.51 -10.21
C ASN A 80 7.34 -2.10 -8.92
N MET A 81 6.39 -1.39 -8.28
CA MET A 81 5.64 -1.90 -7.12
C MET A 81 4.36 -2.64 -7.52
N HIS A 82 4.01 -2.64 -8.82
CA HIS A 82 2.83 -3.34 -9.29
C HIS A 82 3.03 -4.86 -9.24
N GLY A 83 1.97 -5.57 -8.88
CA GLY A 83 1.92 -7.03 -8.94
C GLY A 83 1.48 -7.54 -10.31
N ILE A 84 1.30 -8.86 -10.40
CA ILE A 84 0.70 -9.55 -11.54
C ILE A 84 -0.67 -10.10 -11.15
N PHE A 85 -1.60 -10.12 -12.12
CA PHE A 85 -2.89 -10.76 -11.96
C PHE A 85 -3.20 -11.61 -13.20
N TYR A 86 -3.51 -12.89 -12.96
CA TYR A 86 -3.98 -13.82 -13.97
C TYR A 86 -5.15 -14.62 -13.40
N ALA A 87 -6.17 -14.83 -14.21
CA ALA A 87 -7.34 -15.63 -13.85
C ALA A 87 -7.69 -16.57 -15.01
N LEU A 88 -7.99 -17.82 -14.68
CA LEU A 88 -8.43 -18.85 -15.62
C LEU A 88 -9.44 -19.75 -14.91
N GLY A 89 -10.58 -19.99 -15.54
CA GLY A 89 -11.62 -20.83 -14.97
C GLY A 89 -12.87 -20.87 -15.85
N ALA A 90 -13.83 -21.71 -15.48
CA ALA A 90 -15.08 -21.88 -16.23
C ALA A 90 -15.93 -20.60 -16.29
N ASP A 91 -15.86 -19.77 -15.26
CA ASP A 91 -16.62 -18.52 -15.14
C ASP A 91 -15.80 -17.27 -15.51
N ILE A 92 -14.59 -17.45 -16.06
CA ILE A 92 -13.69 -16.36 -16.46
C ILE A 92 -13.60 -16.31 -17.98
N LYS A 93 -13.80 -15.11 -18.56
CA LYS A 93 -13.62 -14.91 -20.00
C LYS A 93 -12.19 -15.24 -20.42
N SER A 94 -12.06 -15.97 -21.52
CA SER A 94 -10.76 -16.33 -22.10
C SER A 94 -10.22 -15.23 -23.02
N ASN A 95 -8.90 -15.21 -23.22
CA ASN A 95 -8.20 -14.30 -24.14
C ASN A 95 -8.47 -12.81 -23.90
N LEU A 96 -8.67 -12.43 -22.64
CA LEU A 96 -8.89 -11.05 -22.23
C LEU A 96 -7.63 -10.45 -21.60
N GLN A 97 -7.20 -9.30 -22.10
CA GLN A 97 -6.19 -8.46 -21.45
C GLN A 97 -6.90 -7.22 -20.89
N ILE A 98 -6.62 -6.90 -19.62
CA ILE A 98 -7.25 -5.78 -18.92
C ILE A 98 -6.22 -4.73 -18.50
N PRO A 99 -6.61 -3.46 -18.30
CA PRO A 99 -5.76 -2.45 -17.67
C PRO A 99 -5.36 -2.84 -16.24
N ALA A 100 -4.32 -2.19 -15.72
CA ALA A 100 -3.96 -2.30 -14.30
C ALA A 100 -5.10 -1.79 -13.40
N PHE A 101 -5.23 -2.38 -12.21
CA PHE A 101 -6.25 -2.06 -11.23
C PHE A 101 -5.70 -2.29 -9.81
N GLU A 102 -6.40 -1.81 -8.79
CA GLU A 102 -5.99 -1.98 -7.40
C GLU A 102 -6.40 -3.35 -6.82
N ASN A 103 -5.52 -3.98 -6.04
CA ASN A 103 -5.74 -5.32 -5.48
C ASN A 103 -7.02 -5.44 -4.62
N ILE A 104 -7.54 -4.33 -4.09
CA ILE A 104 -8.76 -4.30 -3.28
C ILE A 104 -9.98 -4.84 -4.04
N HIS A 105 -10.00 -4.73 -5.37
CA HIS A 105 -11.11 -5.21 -6.20
C HIS A 105 -11.15 -6.73 -6.37
N ILE A 106 -10.09 -7.45 -5.97
CA ILE A 106 -10.02 -8.91 -6.10
C ILE A 106 -10.99 -9.60 -5.13
N TYR A 107 -11.12 -9.11 -3.89
CA TYR A 107 -12.00 -9.69 -2.88
C TYR A 107 -13.46 -9.82 -3.34
N PRO A 108 -14.16 -8.75 -3.78
CA PRO A 108 -15.56 -8.87 -4.20
C PRO A 108 -15.72 -9.78 -5.44
N MET A 109 -14.71 -9.85 -6.32
CA MET A 109 -14.72 -10.75 -7.47
C MET A 109 -14.64 -12.23 -7.03
N ILE A 110 -13.77 -12.55 -6.06
CA ILE A 110 -13.71 -13.90 -5.47
C ILE A 110 -15.05 -14.26 -4.80
N CYS A 111 -15.65 -13.33 -4.06
CA CYS A 111 -16.96 -13.56 -3.45
C CYS A 111 -18.04 -13.88 -4.52
N ASN A 112 -18.05 -13.15 -5.63
CA ASN A 112 -18.98 -13.42 -6.73
C ASN A 112 -18.78 -14.81 -7.37
N LEU A 113 -17.52 -15.20 -7.59
CA LEU A 113 -17.18 -16.53 -8.13
C LEU A 113 -17.60 -17.67 -7.20
N LEU A 114 -17.51 -17.46 -5.88
CA LEU A 114 -17.88 -18.44 -4.86
C LEU A 114 -19.36 -18.41 -4.48
N ASP A 115 -20.15 -17.51 -5.07
CA ASP A 115 -21.56 -17.28 -4.73
C ASP A 115 -21.78 -16.99 -3.23
N ILE A 116 -20.91 -16.15 -2.66
CA ILE A 116 -20.99 -15.70 -1.26
C ILE A 116 -21.22 -14.20 -1.18
N GLU A 117 -21.99 -13.77 -0.19
CA GLU A 117 -22.18 -12.35 0.11
C GLU A 117 -20.87 -11.73 0.63
N PRO A 118 -20.35 -10.66 0.00
CA PRO A 118 -19.16 -9.98 0.50
C PRO A 118 -19.38 -9.39 1.89
N TYR A 119 -18.38 -9.49 2.76
CA TYR A 119 -18.36 -8.77 4.03
C TYR A 119 -18.36 -7.26 3.75
N SER A 120 -19.46 -6.60 4.11
CA SER A 120 -19.73 -5.22 3.73
C SER A 120 -20.49 -4.45 4.82
N GLY A 121 -20.56 -3.11 4.68
CA GLY A 121 -21.34 -2.25 5.57
C GLY A 121 -20.75 -2.06 6.97
N LYS A 122 -19.46 -2.37 7.15
CA LYS A 122 -18.72 -2.22 8.42
C LYS A 122 -17.52 -1.30 8.21
N LYS A 123 -16.96 -0.77 9.30
CA LYS A 123 -15.82 0.14 9.23
C LYS A 123 -14.55 -0.54 8.69
N ASP A 124 -14.42 -1.85 8.87
CA ASP A 124 -13.29 -2.67 8.48
C ASP A 124 -13.59 -3.56 7.25
N SER A 125 -14.73 -3.35 6.57
CA SER A 125 -15.01 -4.09 5.33
C SER A 125 -14.09 -3.66 4.20
N PRO A 126 -13.65 -4.59 3.32
CA PRO A 126 -12.89 -4.25 2.12
C PRO A 126 -13.60 -3.20 1.26
N GLU A 127 -12.81 -2.25 0.73
CA GLU A 127 -13.30 -1.10 -0.08
C GLU A 127 -13.42 -1.43 -1.57
N GLY A 128 -13.22 -2.70 -1.96
CA GLY A 128 -13.20 -3.13 -3.36
C GLY A 128 -14.55 -3.01 -4.05
N GLU A 129 -14.54 -2.41 -5.24
CA GLU A 129 -15.67 -2.35 -6.16
C GLU A 129 -15.68 -3.50 -7.18
N ILE A 130 -16.77 -4.30 -7.23
CA ILE A 130 -16.92 -5.41 -8.18
C ILE A 130 -16.96 -4.93 -9.63
N GLN A 131 -17.47 -3.72 -9.88
CA GLN A 131 -17.65 -3.15 -11.21
C GLN A 131 -16.32 -3.03 -11.98
N ILE A 132 -15.20 -2.89 -11.27
CA ILE A 132 -13.86 -2.82 -11.86
C ILE A 132 -13.49 -4.14 -12.53
N LEU A 133 -13.86 -5.28 -11.95
CA LEU A 133 -13.47 -6.61 -12.46
C LEU A 133 -14.63 -7.42 -13.03
N ASN A 134 -15.89 -6.99 -12.90
CA ASN A 134 -17.04 -7.75 -13.38
C ASN A 134 -16.97 -8.07 -14.89
N HIS A 135 -16.34 -7.20 -15.67
CA HIS A 135 -16.18 -7.40 -17.12
C HIS A 135 -15.32 -8.62 -17.49
N ILE A 136 -14.54 -9.17 -16.55
CA ILE A 136 -13.75 -10.40 -16.76
C ILE A 136 -14.56 -11.68 -16.54
N LEU A 137 -15.69 -11.59 -15.86
CA LEU A 137 -16.56 -12.72 -15.55
C LEU A 137 -17.48 -13.02 -16.74
N ILE A 138 -17.82 -14.29 -16.93
CA ILE A 138 -18.85 -14.71 -17.90
C ILE A 138 -20.23 -14.37 -17.31
N GLU A 139 -21.14 -13.86 -18.14
CA GLU A 139 -22.52 -13.65 -17.74
C GLU A 139 -23.17 -15.01 -17.44
N LYS A 140 -23.66 -15.18 -16.21
CA LYS A 140 -24.47 -16.35 -15.86
C LYS A 140 -25.80 -16.21 -16.60
N ASN A 141 -26.00 -17.02 -17.64
CA ASN A 141 -27.33 -17.19 -18.23
C ASN A 141 -28.19 -17.93 -17.19
N GLU A 142 -29.28 -17.31 -16.75
CA GLU A 142 -30.31 -17.93 -15.89
C GLU A 142 -30.97 -19.15 -16.56
#